data_AF-A0A2D8M431-F1
#
_entry.id   AF-A0A2D8M431-F1
#
_cell.length_a   1.000
_cell.length_b   1.000
_cell.length_c   1.000
_cell.angle_alpha   90.00
_cell.angle_beta   90.00
_cell.angle_gamma   90.00
#
_symmetry.space_group_name_H-M   'P 1'
#
loop_
_entity.id
_entity.type
_entity.pdbx_description
1 polymer ?
#
loop_
_entity_poly.entity_id
_entity_poly.type
_entity_poly.pdbx_seq_one_letter_code
_entity_poly.pdbx_strand_id
1 'polypeptide(L)'
;MRIDEPLWPVVRETARQILRVENLVLAFPDRCVEDFEKLLLDVSDFQPAKVAFPSYIIHSTEDVKIYQNSANSSDESLVAYIGLTEPEIDVRWVKMNIDEGWGEILIACRELLEAGYPGCIGCGGPNSELPWNEAKNRANLP
;
A
#
# COMPACT_ATOMS: atom_id res chain seq x y z
N MET A 1 7.17 3.08 -11.99
CA MET A 1 5.99 3.05 -12.88
C MET A 1 5.58 4.46 -13.33
N ARG A 2 5.14 4.64 -14.58
CA ARG A 2 4.67 5.93 -15.12
C ARG A 2 3.16 6.14 -14.91
N ILE A 3 2.74 7.41 -14.85
CA ILE A 3 1.34 7.79 -14.56
C ILE A 3 0.30 7.29 -15.58
N ASP A 4 0.74 6.99 -16.80
CA ASP A 4 -0.09 6.49 -17.90
C ASP A 4 -0.17 4.96 -17.94
N GLU A 5 0.55 4.25 -17.07
CA GLU A 5 0.47 2.79 -16.99
C GLU A 5 -0.79 2.34 -16.22
N PRO A 6 -1.50 1.28 -16.68
CA PRO A 6 -2.76 0.85 -16.07
C PRO A 6 -2.69 0.50 -14.59
N LEU A 7 -1.53 0.03 -14.12
CA LEU A 7 -1.31 -0.37 -12.72
C LEU A 7 -0.90 0.81 -11.82
N TRP A 8 -0.53 1.95 -12.40
CA TRP A 8 -0.03 3.09 -11.64
C TRP A 8 -1.02 3.59 -10.58
N PRO A 9 -2.34 3.70 -10.86
CA PRO A 9 -3.29 4.17 -9.87
C PRO A 9 -3.37 3.28 -8.62
N VAL A 10 -3.37 1.94 -8.78
CA VAL A 10 -3.49 1.02 -7.65
C VAL A 10 -2.19 0.91 -6.85
N VAL A 11 -1.04 1.00 -7.51
CA VAL A 11 0.26 1.13 -6.85
C VAL A 11 0.27 2.39 -6.00
N ARG A 12 -0.14 3.53 -6.58
CA ARG A 12 -0.14 4.82 -5.89
C ARG A 12 -1.09 4.85 -4.70
N GLU A 13 -2.31 4.34 -4.84
CA GLU A 13 -3.26 4.31 -3.73
C GLU A 13 -2.84 3.32 -2.64
N THR A 14 -2.26 2.18 -2.99
CA THR A 14 -1.75 1.22 -2.00
C THR A 14 -0.62 1.84 -1.18
N ALA A 15 0.32 2.55 -1.82
CA ALA A 15 1.36 3.32 -1.12
C ALA A 15 0.78 4.40 -0.20
N ARG A 16 -0.23 5.16 -0.66
CA ARG A 16 -0.94 6.16 0.17
C ARG A 16 -1.54 5.54 1.43
N GLN A 17 -2.14 4.36 1.31
CA GLN A 17 -2.74 3.64 2.43
C GLN A 17 -1.68 3.19 3.44
N ILE A 18 -0.56 2.63 2.99
CA ILE A 18 0.57 2.23 3.86
C ILE A 18 1.06 3.41 4.70
N LEU A 19 1.19 4.60 4.09
CA LEU A 19 1.71 5.79 4.78
C LEU A 19 0.70 6.42 5.73
N ARG A 20 -0.59 6.42 5.38
CA ARG A 20 -1.63 7.18 6.07
C ARG A 20 -2.41 6.37 7.11
N VAL A 21 -2.74 5.12 6.81
CA VAL A 21 -3.67 4.35 7.62
C VAL A 21 -2.96 3.69 8.80
N GLU A 22 -3.65 3.69 9.94
CA GLU A 22 -3.21 3.03 11.17
C GLU A 22 -3.72 1.59 11.22
N ASN A 23 -3.09 0.76 12.06
CA ASN A 23 -3.47 -0.64 12.28
C ASN A 23 -3.42 -1.50 11.00
N LEU A 24 -2.43 -1.23 10.15
CA LEU A 24 -2.10 -2.08 9.02
C LEU A 24 -1.15 -3.20 9.43
N VAL A 25 -1.41 -4.40 8.93
CA VAL A 25 -0.53 -5.57 9.06
C VAL A 25 -0.17 -6.04 7.66
N LEU A 26 1.11 -6.01 7.31
CA LEU A 26 1.60 -6.51 6.03
C LEU A 26 2.08 -7.95 6.19
N ALA A 27 1.64 -8.84 5.32
CA ALA A 27 2.13 -10.21 5.27
C ALA A 27 2.89 -10.41 3.95
N PHE A 28 4.15 -10.86 4.04
CA PHE A 28 5.06 -11.03 2.91
C PHE A 28 6.15 -12.06 3.23
N PRO A 29 6.93 -12.55 2.24
CA PRO A 29 8.08 -13.41 2.49
C PRO A 29 9.27 -12.70 3.14
N ASP A 30 10.11 -13.49 3.80
CA ASP A 30 11.27 -13.03 4.61
C ASP A 30 12.18 -12.04 3.86
N ARG A 31 12.36 -12.25 2.55
CA ARG A 31 13.18 -11.37 1.70
C ARG A 31 12.69 -9.93 1.60
N CYS A 32 11.42 -9.65 1.95
CA CYS A 32 10.84 -8.30 1.92
C CYS A 32 11.08 -7.54 3.23
N VAL A 33 11.54 -8.21 4.29
CA VAL A 33 11.68 -7.62 5.64
C VAL A 33 12.63 -6.43 5.64
N GLU A 34 13.83 -6.57 5.07
CA GLU A 34 14.84 -5.51 5.10
C GLU A 34 14.35 -4.22 4.41
N ASP A 35 13.67 -4.36 3.27
CA ASP A 35 13.12 -3.21 2.55
C ASP A 35 11.96 -2.56 3.29
N PHE A 36 11.13 -3.37 3.95
CA PHE A 36 10.03 -2.86 4.76
C PHE A 36 10.54 -2.10 5.99
N GLU A 37 11.54 -2.63 6.68
CA GLU A 37 12.15 -1.95 7.84
C GLU A 37 12.81 -0.63 7.44
N LYS A 38 13.48 -0.57 6.27
CA LYS A 38 13.96 0.69 5.70
C LYS A 38 12.83 1.68 5.45
N LEU A 39 11.72 1.22 4.87
CA LEU A 39 10.54 2.07 4.67
C LEU A 39 10.01 2.61 6.02
N LEU A 40 9.95 1.80 7.08
CA LEU A 40 9.49 2.27 8.39
C LEU A 40 10.41 3.34 8.98
N LEU A 41 11.73 3.22 8.77
CA LEU A 41 12.70 4.26 9.14
C LEU A 41 12.45 5.55 8.34
N ASP A 42 12.28 5.45 7.02
CA ASP A 42 11.94 6.60 6.16
C ASP A 42 10.66 7.28 6.68
N VAL A 43 9.60 6.51 6.97
CA VAL A 43 8.34 7.05 7.52
C VAL A 43 8.57 7.77 8.84
N SER A 44 9.41 7.23 9.73
CA SER A 44 9.74 7.85 11.02
C SER A 44 10.43 9.21 10.85
N ASP A 45 11.35 9.31 9.88
CA ASP A 45 12.09 10.54 9.61
C ASP A 45 11.20 11.63 8.98
N PHE A 46 10.35 11.25 8.02
CA PHE A 46 9.46 12.17 7.32
C PHE A 46 8.18 12.51 8.09
N GLN A 47 7.71 11.63 8.99
CA GLN A 47 6.49 11.80 9.78
C GLN A 47 6.75 11.64 11.29
N PRO A 48 7.53 12.54 11.92
CA PRO A 48 7.93 12.40 13.33
C PRO A 48 6.76 12.43 14.34
N ALA A 49 5.57 12.89 13.91
CA ALA A 49 4.35 12.88 14.72
C ALA A 49 3.60 11.54 14.69
N LYS A 50 3.98 10.61 13.80
CA LYS A 50 3.33 9.29 13.68
C LYS A 50 3.79 8.39 14.82
N VAL A 51 2.85 7.94 15.64
CA VAL A 51 3.12 7.09 16.81
C VAL A 51 2.75 5.62 16.59
N ALA A 52 1.99 5.32 15.54
CA ALA A 52 1.57 3.99 15.16
C ALA A 52 2.07 3.68 13.74
N PHE A 53 2.92 2.66 13.63
CA PHE A 53 3.46 2.18 12.37
C PHE A 53 2.79 0.87 11.98
N PRO A 54 2.68 0.56 10.68
CA PRO A 54 2.26 -0.76 10.24
C PRO A 54 3.19 -1.85 10.79
N SER A 55 2.63 -2.99 11.18
CA SER A 55 3.39 -4.18 11.57
C SER A 55 3.47 -5.18 10.41
N TYR A 56 4.21 -6.27 10.61
CA TYR A 56 4.29 -7.31 9.59
C TYR A 56 4.30 -8.74 10.14
N ILE A 57 3.95 -9.68 9.26
CA ILE A 57 4.00 -11.13 9.47
C ILE A 57 4.77 -11.74 8.30
N ILE A 58 5.64 -12.71 8.58
CA ILE A 58 6.39 -13.43 7.54
C ILE A 58 5.64 -14.69 7.13
N HIS A 59 5.53 -14.94 5.83
CA HIS A 59 4.99 -16.20 5.29
C HIS A 59 5.83 -16.76 4.13
N SER A 60 5.54 -17.97 3.67
CA SER A 60 6.30 -18.64 2.61
C SER A 60 5.71 -18.49 1.20
N THR A 61 4.62 -17.75 1.02
CA THR A 61 3.99 -17.53 -0.29
C THR A 61 4.62 -16.35 -1.05
N GLU A 62 4.56 -16.42 -2.38
CA GLU A 62 5.13 -15.45 -3.33
C GLU A 62 4.13 -14.31 -3.63
N ASP A 63 3.59 -13.72 -2.57
CA ASP A 63 2.61 -12.64 -2.63
C ASP A 63 2.81 -11.64 -1.47
N VAL A 64 2.10 -10.52 -1.54
CA VAL A 64 2.01 -9.58 -0.43
C VAL A 64 0.54 -9.33 -0.12
N LYS A 65 0.17 -9.43 1.16
CA LYS A 65 -1.18 -9.17 1.66
C LYS A 65 -1.12 -8.02 2.65
N ILE A 66 -2.04 -7.08 2.53
CA ILE A 66 -2.16 -5.96 3.47
C ILE A 66 -3.51 -6.08 4.14
N TYR A 67 -3.49 -6.28 5.45
CA TYR A 67 -4.67 -6.34 6.28
C TYR A 67 -4.85 -5.03 7.03
N GLN A 68 -6.10 -4.66 7.27
CA GLN A 68 -6.46 -3.58 8.17
C GLN A 68 -7.26 -4.15 9.33
N ASN A 69 -6.81 -3.88 10.55
CA ASN A 69 -7.50 -4.29 11.76
C ASN A 69 -8.53 -3.24 12.14
N SER A 70 -9.77 -3.67 12.33
CA SER A 70 -10.81 -2.82 12.87
C SER A 70 -10.45 -2.46 14.31
N ALA A 71 -10.49 -1.18 14.67
CA ALA A 71 -10.29 -0.73 16.05
C ALA A 71 -11.32 -1.34 17.04
N ASN A 72 -12.43 -1.89 16.53
CA ASN A 72 -13.56 -2.37 17.30
C ASN A 72 -13.91 -3.86 17.06
N SER A 73 -13.11 -4.60 16.29
CA SER A 73 -13.30 -6.06 16.14
C SER A 73 -11.98 -6.78 15.96
N SER A 74 -11.98 -8.09 16.24
CA SER A 74 -10.87 -9.00 15.93
C SER A 74 -10.78 -9.37 14.45
N ASP A 75 -11.60 -8.74 13.59
CA ASP A 75 -11.64 -9.08 12.17
C ASP A 75 -10.55 -8.32 11.43
N GLU A 76 -9.68 -9.09 10.79
CA GLU A 76 -8.67 -8.58 9.86
C GLU A 76 -9.28 -8.59 8.46
N SER A 77 -9.42 -7.43 7.84
CA SER A 77 -9.91 -7.33 6.46
C SER A 77 -8.73 -7.20 5.50
N LEU A 78 -8.65 -8.06 4.49
CA LEU A 78 -7.67 -7.90 3.41
C LEU A 78 -8.05 -6.66 2.60
N VAL A 79 -7.17 -5.66 2.53
CA VAL A 79 -7.46 -4.38 1.85
C VAL A 79 -6.60 -4.16 0.61
N ALA A 80 -5.48 -4.86 0.49
CA ALA A 80 -4.67 -4.87 -0.73
C ALA A 80 -3.93 -6.20 -0.89
N TYR A 81 -3.68 -6.56 -2.15
CA TYR A 81 -3.02 -7.78 -2.56
C TYR A 81 -2.07 -7.51 -3.73
N ILE A 82 -0.82 -7.96 -3.60
CA ILE A 82 0.17 -7.99 -4.67
C ILE A 82 0.34 -9.45 -5.07
N GLY A 83 -0.06 -9.79 -6.28
CA GLY A 83 0.01 -11.14 -6.81
C GLY A 83 -0.78 -11.30 -8.10
N LEU A 84 -0.71 -12.49 -8.68
CA LEU A 84 -1.30 -12.77 -10.00
C LEU A 84 -2.71 -13.37 -9.94
N THR A 85 -3.14 -13.83 -8.76
CA THR A 85 -4.50 -14.34 -8.55
C THR A 85 -5.44 -13.20 -8.22
N GLU A 86 -6.53 -13.07 -8.97
CA GLU A 86 -7.52 -12.02 -8.71
C GLU A 86 -8.16 -12.21 -7.31
N PRO A 87 -8.10 -11.20 -6.43
CA PRO A 87 -8.76 -11.24 -5.12
C PRO A 87 -10.21 -10.75 -5.22
N GLU A 88 -10.92 -10.75 -4.09
CA GLU A 88 -12.27 -10.17 -3.99
C GLU A 88 -12.30 -8.69 -4.42
N ILE A 89 -13.45 -8.23 -4.91
CA ILE A 89 -13.59 -6.93 -5.61
C ILE A 89 -13.37 -5.71 -4.70
N ASP A 90 -13.41 -5.89 -3.39
CA ASP A 90 -13.12 -4.88 -2.37
C ASP A 90 -11.63 -4.78 -2.01
N VAL A 91 -10.82 -5.73 -2.48
CA VAL A 91 -9.36 -5.76 -2.29
C VAL A 91 -8.66 -5.03 -3.43
N ARG A 92 -7.80 -4.06 -3.11
CA ARG A 92 -6.90 -3.44 -4.10
C ARG A 92 -5.98 -4.48 -4.72
N TRP A 93 -6.11 -4.71 -6.02
CA TRP A 93 -5.30 -5.70 -6.72
C TRP A 93 -4.16 -5.06 -7.50
N VAL A 94 -2.95 -5.20 -6.97
CA VAL A 94 -1.72 -4.93 -7.72
C VAL A 94 -1.38 -6.22 -8.49
N LYS A 95 -1.90 -6.33 -9.71
CA LYS A 95 -1.72 -7.49 -10.62
C LYS A 95 -0.28 -7.55 -11.15
N MET A 96 0.65 -7.89 -10.27
CA MET A 96 2.07 -8.04 -10.54
C MET A 96 2.61 -9.24 -9.77
N ASN A 97 3.72 -9.82 -10.20
CA ASN A 97 4.48 -10.68 -9.30
C ASN A 97 5.03 -9.84 -8.14
N ILE A 98 5.39 -10.52 -7.06
CA ILE A 98 5.88 -9.88 -5.85
C ILE A 98 7.14 -9.04 -6.09
N ASP A 99 8.10 -9.50 -6.90
CA ASP A 99 9.38 -8.80 -7.07
C ASP A 99 9.18 -7.43 -7.74
N GLU A 100 8.33 -7.35 -8.76
CA GLU A 100 8.00 -6.08 -9.43
C GLU A 100 7.03 -5.24 -8.60
N GLY A 101 5.93 -5.84 -8.10
CA GLY A 101 4.87 -5.12 -7.43
C GLY A 101 5.31 -4.54 -6.09
N TRP A 102 6.11 -5.27 -5.31
CA TRP A 102 6.67 -4.78 -4.06
C TRP A 102 7.62 -3.61 -4.29
N GLY A 103 8.53 -3.73 -5.27
CA GLY A 103 9.45 -2.66 -5.64
C GLY A 103 8.74 -1.36 -6.04
N GLU A 104 7.69 -1.47 -6.86
CA GLU A 104 6.89 -0.30 -7.30
C GLU A 104 6.14 0.37 -6.14
N ILE A 105 5.63 -0.42 -5.18
CA ILE A 105 5.01 0.13 -3.95
C ILE A 105 6.03 0.88 -3.11
N LEU A 106 7.23 0.32 -2.90
CA LEU A 106 8.28 0.97 -2.12
C LEU A 106 8.74 2.29 -2.77
N ILE A 107 8.91 2.30 -4.09
CA ILE A 107 9.25 3.52 -4.85
C ILE A 107 8.13 4.56 -4.67
N ALA A 108 6.87 4.17 -4.86
CA ALA A 108 5.74 5.07 -4.71
C ALA A 108 5.61 5.63 -3.28
N CYS A 109 5.90 4.83 -2.25
CA CYS A 109 5.96 5.28 -0.86
C CYS A 109 7.03 6.35 -0.66
N ARG A 110 8.26 6.13 -1.16
CA ARG A 110 9.35 7.11 -1.03
C ARG A 110 9.06 8.40 -1.77
N GLU A 111 8.55 8.32 -3.00
CA GLU A 111 8.12 9.50 -3.77
C GLU A 111 7.01 10.29 -3.05
N LEU A 112 6.09 9.60 -2.35
CA LEU A 112 5.07 10.24 -1.52
C LEU A 112 5.71 10.97 -0.33
N LEU A 113 6.59 10.30 0.41
CA LEU A 113 7.27 10.87 1.57
C LEU A 113 8.11 12.10 1.20
N GLU A 114 8.89 12.01 0.12
CA GLU A 114 9.69 13.12 -0.40
C GLU A 114 8.83 14.32 -0.85
N ALA A 115 7.62 14.05 -1.37
CA ALA A 115 6.63 15.08 -1.68
C ALA A 115 5.89 15.63 -0.45
N GLY A 116 6.22 15.15 0.76
CA GLY A 116 5.62 15.58 2.02
C GLY A 116 4.25 14.93 2.31
N TYR A 117 3.95 13.77 1.72
CA TYR A 117 2.72 13.02 2.01
C TYR A 117 2.87 12.13 3.26
N PRO A 118 1.82 11.99 4.11
CA PRO A 118 0.55 12.71 4.08
C PRO A 118 0.75 14.15 4.55
N GLY A 119 0.50 15.09 3.63
CA GLY A 119 0.66 16.51 3.91
C GLY A 119 -0.50 17.05 4.74
N CYS A 120 -0.62 18.38 4.77
CA CYS A 120 -1.79 19.06 5.30
C CYS A 120 -3.10 18.58 4.65
N ILE A 121 -4.18 18.57 5.44
CA ILE A 121 -5.55 18.39 4.94
C ILE A 121 -5.79 19.38 3.78
N GLY A 122 -6.26 18.89 2.63
CA GLY A 122 -6.52 19.70 1.43
C GLY A 122 -5.33 19.90 0.49
N CYS A 123 -4.12 19.43 0.83
CA CYS A 123 -2.91 19.67 0.03
C CYS A 123 -2.69 18.66 -1.11
N GLY A 124 -3.48 17.58 -1.17
CA GLY A 124 -3.36 16.53 -2.19
C GLY A 124 -4.18 16.75 -3.48
N GLY A 125 -4.98 17.81 -3.55
CA GLY A 125 -5.88 18.05 -4.69
C GLY A 125 -7.12 17.13 -4.72
N PRO A 126 -8.07 17.36 -5.64
CA PRO A 126 -9.40 16.73 -5.62
C PRO A 126 -9.39 15.20 -5.78
N ASN A 127 -8.40 14.65 -6.48
CA ASN A 127 -8.27 13.19 -6.66
C ASN A 127 -7.70 12.47 -5.42
N SER A 128 -7.18 13.21 -4.43
CA SER A 128 -6.57 12.62 -3.23
C SER A 128 -7.56 12.27 -2.12
N GLU A 129 -8.81 12.72 -2.27
CA GLU A 129 -9.86 12.58 -1.24
C GLU A 129 -11.02 11.67 -1.67
N LEU A 130 -11.10 11.28 -2.95
CA LEU A 130 -12.13 10.37 -3.40
C LEU A 130 -11.84 8.93 -2.91
N PRO A 131 -12.88 8.16 -2.51
CA PRO A 131 -12.72 6.75 -2.21
C PRO A 131 -12.17 5.97 -3.41
N TRP A 132 -11.32 4.99 -3.13
CA TRP A 132 -10.83 4.07 -4.15
C TRP A 132 -11.97 3.28 -4.81
N ASN A 133 -11.93 3.13 -6.13
CA ASN A 133 -12.89 2.32 -6.89
C ASN A 133 -12.16 1.20 -7.64
N GLU A 134 -12.11 0.03 -6.99
CA GLU A 134 -11.39 -1.13 -7.51
C GLU A 134 -12.00 -1.67 -8.81
N ALA A 135 -13.33 -1.73 -8.90
CA ALA A 135 -14.00 -2.18 -10.12
C ALA A 135 -13.64 -1.31 -11.34
N LYS A 136 -13.57 0.01 -11.15
CA LYS A 136 -13.13 0.94 -12.21
C LYS A 136 -11.65 0.76 -12.53
N ASN A 137 -10.80 0.50 -11.54
CA ASN A 137 -9.38 0.23 -11.78
C ASN A 137 -9.18 -1.06 -12.59
N ARG A 138 -9.82 -2.16 -12.16
CA ARG A 138 -9.74 -3.46 -12.84
C ARG A 138 -10.25 -3.43 -14.27
N ALA A 139 -11.27 -2.61 -14.57
CA ALA A 139 -11.77 -2.43 -15.93
C ALA A 139 -10.73 -1.85 -16.91
N ASN A 140 -9.63 -1.25 -16.41
CA ASN A 140 -8.53 -0.74 -17.24
C ASN A 140 -7.31 -1.68 -17.27
N LEU A 141 -7.33 -2.79 -16.53
CA LEU A 141 -6.22 -3.75 -16.53
C LEU A 141 -6.21 -4.55 -17.84
N PRO A 142 -5.01 -4.91 -18.34
CA PRO A 142 -4.87 -5.77 -19.52
C PRO A 142 -5.26 -7.24 -19.24
#